data_AF-A0A1W6BFN1-F1
#
_entry.id   AF-A0A1W6BFN1-F1
#
_cell.length_a   1.000
_cell.length_b   1.000
_cell.length_c   1.000
_cell.angle_alpha   90.00
_cell.angle_beta   90.00
_cell.angle_gamma   90.00
#
_symmetry.space_group_name_H-M   'P 1'
#
loop_
_entity.id
_entity.type
_entity.pdbx_description
1 polymer ?
#
loop_
_entity_poly.entity_id
_entity_poly.type
_entity_poly.pdbx_seq_one_letter_code
_entity_poly.pdbx_strand_id
1 'polypeptide(L)'
;MKSIKKYIFIFFSFTVVNNTYAEVLSKKDTEKALDCVGIYMANYFLPSGETFEYSMKEKSISSVKVWKTYAMETGITEADWDERVNKAVDKHYGSKYSKELTDDCHAFLEKTIPNGKERVEKVVQTLY
;
A
#
# COMPACT_ATOMS: atom_id res chain seq x y z
N MET A 1 18.64 -23.09 -38.68
CA MET A 1 19.71 -22.89 -37.69
C MET A 1 20.79 -21.97 -38.27
N LYS A 2 20.79 -20.69 -37.88
CA LYS A 2 21.96 -19.81 -37.97
C LYS A 2 21.72 -18.58 -37.09
N SER A 3 22.58 -18.45 -36.09
CA SER A 3 22.51 -17.59 -34.92
C SER A 3 23.06 -16.20 -35.22
N ILE A 4 22.36 -15.12 -34.86
CA ILE A 4 22.90 -13.75 -34.95
C ILE A 4 22.55 -12.94 -33.69
N LYS A 5 23.57 -12.84 -32.83
CA LYS A 5 23.98 -11.76 -31.90
C LYS A 5 22.91 -11.14 -30.97
N LYS A 6 22.98 -11.57 -29.69
CA LYS A 6 22.48 -10.86 -28.50
C LYS A 6 23.19 -9.50 -28.40
N TYR A 7 22.47 -8.39 -28.60
CA TYR A 7 22.95 -7.07 -28.22
C TYR A 7 22.58 -6.84 -26.75
N ILE A 8 23.55 -7.05 -25.86
CA ILE A 8 23.46 -6.62 -24.47
C ILE A 8 23.87 -5.15 -24.44
N PHE A 9 22.90 -4.25 -24.34
CA PHE A 9 23.15 -2.83 -24.11
C PHE A 9 22.96 -2.57 -22.62
N ILE A 10 24.03 -2.69 -21.84
CA ILE A 10 24.04 -2.32 -20.42
C ILE A 10 24.43 -0.84 -20.35
N PHE A 11 23.44 0.03 -20.15
CA PHE A 11 23.67 1.38 -19.66
C PHE A 11 23.55 1.34 -18.14
N PHE A 12 24.64 1.00 -17.44
CA PHE A 12 24.70 1.13 -15.99
C PHE A 12 25.06 2.58 -15.67
N SER A 13 24.07 3.47 -15.71
CA SER A 13 24.22 4.82 -15.17
C SER A 13 24.15 4.72 -13.65
N PHE A 14 25.31 4.65 -12.99
CA PHE A 14 25.43 4.84 -11.56
C PHE A 14 25.15 6.31 -11.25
N THR A 15 23.88 6.69 -11.12
CA THR A 15 23.56 7.94 -10.42
C THR A 15 23.66 7.63 -8.94
N VAL A 16 24.72 8.12 -8.31
CA VAL A 16 24.84 8.19 -6.85
C VAL A 16 23.71 9.11 -6.36
N VAL A 17 22.58 8.51 -5.98
CA VAL A 17 21.50 9.23 -5.33
C VAL A 17 22.00 9.48 -3.92
N ASN A 18 22.34 10.74 -3.63
CA ASN A 18 22.63 11.18 -2.27
C ASN A 18 21.42 10.80 -1.39
N ASN A 19 21.63 9.91 -0.42
CA ASN A 19 20.62 9.46 0.56
C ASN A 19 20.30 10.58 1.56
N THR A 20 19.77 11.69 1.07
CA THR A 20 18.77 12.41 1.85
C THR A 20 17.46 11.74 1.46
N TYR A 21 16.93 10.85 2.31
CA TYR A 21 15.56 10.36 2.16
C TYR A 21 14.66 11.60 2.26
N ALA A 22 14.40 12.24 1.13
CA ALA A 22 13.31 13.19 1.02
C ALA A 22 12.08 12.36 1.35
N GLU A 23 11.47 12.63 2.49
CA GLU A 23 10.23 11.99 2.89
C GLU A 23 9.23 12.22 1.75
N VAL A 24 8.94 11.18 0.96
CA VAL A 24 8.15 11.31 -0.28
C VAL A 24 6.75 11.84 0.04
N LEU A 25 6.30 11.57 1.26
CA LEU A 25 5.11 12.14 1.87
C LEU A 25 5.51 13.15 2.95
N SER A 26 4.67 14.18 3.13
CA SER A 26 4.78 15.04 4.31
C SER A 26 4.52 14.23 5.58
N LYS A 27 5.05 14.66 6.74
CA LYS A 27 4.76 14.00 8.03
C LYS A 27 3.26 13.75 8.26
N LYS A 28 2.43 14.74 7.95
CA LYS A 28 0.97 14.64 8.05
C LYS A 28 0.40 13.56 7.13
N ASP A 29 0.90 13.47 5.90
CA ASP A 29 0.45 12.47 4.94
C ASP A 29 0.96 11.08 5.31
N THR A 30 2.18 10.97 5.86
CA THR A 30 2.71 9.73 6.45
C THR A 30 1.84 9.24 7.60
N GLU A 31 1.49 10.12 8.54
CA GLU A 31 0.59 9.79 9.66
C GLU A 31 -0.79 9.34 9.16
N LYS A 32 -1.36 10.05 8.18
CA LYS A 32 -2.63 9.68 7.56
C LYS A 32 -2.56 8.34 6.82
N ALA A 33 -1.46 8.08 6.10
CA ALA A 33 -1.25 6.82 5.40
C ALA A 33 -1.21 5.64 6.39
N LEU A 34 -0.47 5.78 7.48
CA LEU A 34 -0.40 4.77 8.54
C LEU A 34 -1.77 4.56 9.22
N ASP A 35 -2.49 5.64 9.53
CA ASP A 35 -3.85 5.53 10.10
C ASP A 35 -4.80 4.76 9.17
N CYS A 36 -4.76 5.05 7.87
CA CYS A 36 -5.53 4.32 6.86
C CYS A 36 -5.12 2.86 6.74
N VAL A 37 -3.82 2.54 6.82
CA VAL A 37 -3.35 1.16 6.84
C VAL A 37 -3.87 0.43 8.07
N GLY A 38 -3.87 1.07 9.24
CA GLY A 38 -4.47 0.53 10.46
C GLY A 38 -5.96 0.23 10.29
N ILE A 39 -6.74 1.16 9.73
CA ILE A 39 -8.17 0.98 9.43
C ILE A 39 -8.39 -0.20 8.47
N TYR A 40 -7.63 -0.27 7.37
CA TYR A 40 -7.77 -1.37 6.40
C TYR A 40 -7.45 -2.73 7.00
N MET A 41 -6.39 -2.82 7.80
CA MET A 41 -6.02 -4.05 8.50
C MET A 41 -7.10 -4.43 9.53
N ALA A 42 -7.62 -3.49 10.31
CA ALA A 42 -8.70 -3.75 11.25
C ALA A 42 -9.97 -4.25 10.54
N ASN A 43 -10.33 -3.63 9.41
CA ASN A 43 -11.44 -4.08 8.56
C ASN A 43 -11.25 -5.53 8.11
N TYR A 44 -10.04 -5.93 7.72
CA TYR A 44 -9.74 -7.30 7.30
C TYR A 44 -10.03 -8.34 8.40
N PHE A 45 -9.76 -8.01 9.66
CA PHE A 45 -9.98 -8.89 10.82
C PHE A 45 -11.43 -8.95 11.32
N LEU A 46 -12.36 -8.16 10.78
CA LEU A 46 -13.76 -8.21 11.20
C LEU A 46 -14.37 -9.58 10.88
N PRO A 47 -15.22 -10.16 11.74
CA PRO A 47 -15.95 -11.38 11.42
C PRO A 47 -16.89 -11.14 10.23
N SER A 48 -17.02 -12.13 9.34
CA SER A 48 -17.99 -12.04 8.24
C SER A 48 -19.42 -12.17 8.81
N GLY A 49 -20.26 -11.16 8.63
CA GLY A 49 -21.63 -11.10 9.14
C GLY A 49 -22.34 -9.82 8.65
N GLU A 50 -23.64 -9.92 8.37
CA GLU A 50 -24.41 -9.01 7.51
C GLU A 50 -24.17 -7.51 7.80
N THR A 51 -23.87 -6.77 6.72
CA THR A 51 -23.39 -5.38 6.56
C THR A 51 -21.93 -5.20 6.12
N PHE A 52 -21.04 -6.18 6.36
CA PHE A 52 -19.65 -6.13 5.87
C PHE A 52 -19.34 -7.29 4.90
N GLU A 53 -19.46 -7.00 3.61
CA GLU A 53 -19.20 -7.92 2.50
C GLU A 53 -17.72 -8.30 2.36
N TYR A 54 -17.49 -9.50 1.83
CA TYR A 54 -16.16 -10.03 1.55
C TYR A 54 -15.35 -9.13 0.60
N SER A 55 -16.01 -8.53 -0.39
CA SER A 55 -15.44 -7.56 -1.33
C SER A 55 -14.77 -6.37 -0.64
N MET A 56 -15.30 -5.91 0.50
CA MET A 56 -14.74 -4.80 1.28
C MET A 56 -13.48 -5.20 2.05
N LYS A 57 -13.39 -6.46 2.53
CA LYS A 57 -12.16 -7.02 3.11
C LYS A 57 -11.06 -7.11 2.07
N GLU A 58 -11.40 -7.65 0.90
CA GLU A 58 -10.48 -7.82 -0.22
C GLU A 58 -9.92 -6.48 -0.68
N LYS A 59 -10.78 -5.46 -0.83
CA LYS A 59 -10.34 -4.11 -1.17
C LYS A 59 -9.46 -3.50 -0.08
N SER A 60 -9.79 -3.69 1.20
CA SER A 60 -8.99 -3.21 2.32
C SER A 60 -7.58 -3.83 2.34
N ILE A 61 -7.48 -5.17 2.29
CA ILE A 61 -6.18 -5.84 2.30
C ILE A 61 -5.36 -5.54 1.03
N SER A 62 -6.03 -5.38 -0.12
CA SER A 62 -5.37 -4.95 -1.35
C SER A 62 -4.82 -3.53 -1.24
N SER A 63 -5.54 -2.63 -0.57
CA SER A 63 -5.07 -1.26 -0.29
C SER A 63 -3.82 -1.25 0.60
N VAL A 64 -3.76 -2.12 1.61
CA VAL A 64 -2.55 -2.31 2.45
C VAL A 64 -1.37 -2.76 1.61
N LYS A 65 -1.57 -3.74 0.72
CA LYS A 65 -0.51 -4.23 -0.19
C LYS A 65 0.00 -3.11 -1.10
N VAL A 66 -0.90 -2.28 -1.64
CA VAL A 66 -0.51 -1.15 -2.49
C VAL A 66 0.31 -0.12 -1.70
N TRP A 67 -0.07 0.20 -0.46
CA TRP A 67 0.75 1.05 0.40
C TRP A 67 2.11 0.45 0.72
N LYS A 68 2.19 -0.86 1.03
CA LYS A 68 3.47 -1.57 1.27
C LYS A 68 4.38 -1.47 0.07
N THR A 69 3.88 -1.76 -1.13
CA THR A 69 4.64 -1.63 -2.37
C THR A 69 5.13 -0.21 -2.60
N TYR A 70 4.26 0.79 -2.40
CA TYR A 70 4.65 2.20 -2.55
C TYR A 70 5.70 2.63 -1.51
N ALA A 71 5.59 2.17 -0.27
CA ALA A 71 6.59 2.40 0.78
C ALA A 71 7.96 1.85 0.37
N MET A 72 8.01 0.62 -0.16
CA MET A 72 9.24 0.02 -0.67
C MET A 72 9.81 0.77 -1.89
N GLU A 73 8.95 1.17 -2.84
CA GLU A 73 9.33 1.98 -4.01
C GLU A 73 9.93 3.34 -3.60
N THR A 74 9.54 3.86 -2.44
CA THR A 74 10.02 5.14 -1.90
C THR A 74 11.17 5.00 -0.91
N GLY A 75 11.70 3.78 -0.74
CA GLY A 75 12.90 3.50 0.04
C GLY A 75 12.67 3.14 1.51
N ILE A 76 11.42 2.94 1.94
CA ILE A 76 11.11 2.40 3.28
C ILE A 76 11.42 0.90 3.27
N THR A 77 12.20 0.43 4.26
CA THR A 77 12.52 -1.00 4.38
C THR A 77 11.31 -1.79 4.83
N GLU A 78 11.29 -3.10 4.53
CA GLU A 78 10.22 -3.98 5.00
C GLU A 78 10.12 -4.01 6.53
N ALA A 79 11.26 -4.02 7.23
CA ALA A 79 11.30 -4.01 8.69
C ALA A 79 10.69 -2.72 9.27
N ASP A 80 11.05 -1.56 8.72
CA ASP A 80 10.48 -0.27 9.16
C ASP A 80 8.99 -0.18 8.85
N TRP A 81 8.57 -0.70 7.70
CA TRP A 81 7.16 -0.78 7.33
C TRP A 81 6.38 -1.63 8.34
N ASP A 82 6.84 -2.85 8.60
CA ASP A 82 6.15 -3.78 9.50
C ASP A 82 6.07 -3.22 10.93
N GLU A 83 7.12 -2.56 11.43
CA GLU A 83 7.09 -1.89 12.74
C GLU A 83 6.02 -0.79 12.81
N ARG A 84 5.94 0.06 11.78
CA ARG A 84 4.97 1.17 11.72
C ARG A 84 3.54 0.67 11.58
N VAL A 85 3.32 -0.36 10.76
CA VAL A 85 2.00 -0.95 10.56
C VAL A 85 1.48 -1.58 11.84
N ASN A 86 2.29 -2.35 12.56
CA ASN A 86 1.85 -2.97 13.82
C ASN A 86 1.32 -1.92 14.81
N LYS A 87 2.05 -0.80 14.98
CA LYS A 87 1.60 0.32 15.84
C LYS A 87 0.29 0.95 15.34
N ALA A 88 0.09 1.04 14.04
CA ALA A 88 -1.13 1.59 13.46
C ALA A 88 -2.34 0.65 13.61
N VAL A 89 -2.13 -0.66 13.49
CA VAL A 89 -3.17 -1.68 13.67
C VAL A 89 -3.70 -1.67 15.10
N ASP A 90 -2.82 -1.57 16.10
CA ASP A 90 -3.19 -1.55 17.52
C ASP A 90 -4.20 -0.44 17.85
N LYS A 91 -4.17 0.70 17.13
CA LYS A 91 -5.11 1.81 17.31
C LYS A 91 -6.55 1.47 16.89
N HIS A 92 -6.69 0.62 15.87
CA HIS A 92 -7.98 0.36 15.21
C HIS A 92 -8.52 -1.06 15.46
N TYR A 93 -7.69 -1.97 15.96
CA TYR A 93 -8.07 -3.36 16.21
C TYR A 93 -9.34 -3.45 17.09
N GLY A 94 -10.31 -4.27 16.67
CA GLY A 94 -11.60 -4.44 17.36
C GLY A 94 -12.62 -3.31 17.12
N SER A 95 -12.27 -2.27 16.36
CA SER A 95 -13.22 -1.22 15.97
C SER A 95 -14.31 -1.75 15.04
N LYS A 96 -15.51 -1.17 15.11
CA LYS A 96 -16.57 -1.45 14.14
C LYS A 96 -16.21 -0.88 12.78
N TYR A 97 -16.69 -1.52 11.72
CA TYR A 97 -16.56 -0.99 10.36
C TYR A 97 -17.17 0.42 10.26
N SER A 98 -16.44 1.33 9.61
CA SER A 98 -16.93 2.65 9.21
C SER A 98 -16.71 2.83 7.72
N LYS A 99 -17.81 2.94 6.98
CA LYS A 99 -17.77 3.18 5.53
C LYS A 99 -17.16 4.53 5.20
N GLU A 100 -17.53 5.57 5.94
CA GLU A 100 -17.00 6.93 5.74
C GLU A 100 -15.48 6.98 5.89
N LEU A 101 -14.94 6.45 7.00
CA LEU A 101 -13.49 6.42 7.22
C LEU A 101 -12.76 5.58 6.17
N THR A 102 -13.36 4.46 5.76
CA THR A 102 -12.76 3.57 4.76
C THR A 102 -12.75 4.22 3.38
N ASP A 103 -13.83 4.90 2.98
CA ASP A 103 -13.92 5.64 1.72
C ASP A 103 -12.97 6.84 1.68
N ASP A 104 -12.82 7.56 2.79
CA ASP A 104 -11.84 8.64 2.93
C ASP A 104 -10.40 8.13 2.76
N CYS A 105 -10.12 6.95 3.28
CA CYS A 105 -8.83 6.28 3.09
C CYS A 105 -8.63 5.82 1.65
N HIS A 106 -9.68 5.37 0.96
CA HIS A 106 -9.59 5.03 -0.46
C HIS A 106 -9.28 6.26 -1.29
N ALA A 107 -10.03 7.36 -1.10
CA ALA A 107 -9.80 8.61 -1.79
C ALA A 107 -8.37 9.15 -1.53
N PHE A 108 -7.88 9.04 -0.29
CA PHE A 108 -6.53 9.44 0.04
C PHE A 108 -5.47 8.58 -0.67
N LEU A 109 -5.63 7.26 -0.69
CA LEU A 109 -4.73 6.35 -1.41
C LEU A 109 -4.70 6.69 -2.90
N GLU A 110 -5.87 6.80 -3.53
CA GLU A 110 -6.02 7.07 -4.97
C GLU A 110 -5.39 8.40 -5.38
N LYS A 111 -5.47 9.42 -4.51
CA LYS A 111 -4.84 10.73 -4.72
C LYS A 111 -3.32 10.70 -4.51
N THR A 112 -2.85 9.91 -3.55
CA THR A 112 -1.45 9.97 -3.08
C THR A 112 -0.53 9.07 -3.89
N ILE A 113 -0.99 7.86 -4.20
CA ILE A 113 -0.18 6.87 -4.92
C ILE A 113 -0.44 7.03 -6.42
N PRO A 114 0.61 7.17 -7.25
CA PRO A 114 0.45 7.19 -8.71
C PRO A 114 -0.34 5.96 -9.19
N ASN A 115 -1.43 6.21 -9.92
CA ASN A 115 -2.35 5.17 -10.41
C ASN A 115 -2.94 4.32 -9.27
N GLY A 116 -3.16 4.91 -8.09
CA GLY A 116 -3.52 4.18 -6.87
C GLY A 116 -4.77 3.30 -7.03
N LYS A 117 -5.82 3.82 -7.69
CA LYS A 117 -7.05 3.05 -7.96
C LYS A 117 -6.76 1.79 -8.78
N GLU A 118 -6.07 1.95 -9.90
CA GLU A 118 -5.73 0.87 -10.82
C GLU A 118 -4.80 -0.16 -10.17
N ARG A 119 -3.88 0.30 -9.31
CA ARG A 119 -3.01 -0.59 -8.51
C ARG A 119 -3.84 -1.43 -7.56
N VAL A 120 -4.83 -0.86 -6.86
CA VAL A 120 -5.72 -1.61 -5.96
C VAL A 120 -6.55 -2.62 -6.74
N GLU A 121 -7.17 -2.21 -7.85
CA GLU A 121 -7.97 -3.10 -8.70
C GLU A 121 -7.15 -4.29 -9.21
N LYS A 122 -5.90 -4.06 -9.64
CA LYS A 122 -4.98 -5.12 -10.05
C LYS A 122 -4.69 -6.10 -8.92
N VAL A 123 -4.46 -5.61 -7.70
CA VAL A 123 -4.21 -6.50 -6.55
C VAL A 123 -5.46 -7.29 -6.18
N VAL A 124 -6.66 -6.69 -6.22
CA VAL A 124 -7.92 -7.41 -5.98
C VAL A 124 -8.10 -8.55 -6.99
N GLN A 125 -7.80 -8.32 -8.27
CA GLN A 125 -7.87 -9.36 -9.30
C GLN A 125 -6.95 -10.56 -9.04
N THR A 126 -5.89 -10.42 -8.25
CA THR A 126 -5.00 -11.55 -7.89
C THR A 126 -5.54 -12.44 -6.78
N LEU A 127 -6.68 -12.09 -6.19
CA LEU A 127 -7.34 -12.88 -5.14
C LEU A 127 -8.31 -13.94 -5.71
N TYR A 128 -8.54 -13.93 -7.03
CA TYR A 128 -9.43 -14.82 -7.79
C TYR A 128 -8.64 -15.60 -8.85
#